data_AF-A0ABD5SFV6-F1
#
_entry.id   AF-A0ABD5SFV6-F1
#
_cell.length_a   1.000
_cell.length_b   1.000
_cell.length_c   1.000
_cell.angle_alpha   90.00
_cell.angle_beta   90.00
_cell.angle_gamma   90.00
#
_symmetry.space_group_name_H-M   'P 1'
#
loop_
_entity.id
_entity.type
_entity.pdbx_description
1 polymer ?
#
loop_
_entity_poly.entity_id
_entity_poly.type
_entity_poly.pdbx_seq_one_letter_code
_entity_poly.pdbx_strand_id
1 'polypeptide(L)'
;TGPVAAAGFAHSPEAGQWATVTKLARNALLGGVAIAYSLAYTASSATEPGVRRLWTEFPKFLFGFLVVAAVANSGLLSTAALDSIGLVSDALFTLAFVGLGLSIRLRQLRGVGAAAVGVVLVHLLVVSALALGAVRWLL
;
A
#
# COMPACT_ATOMS: atom_id res chain seq x y z
N THR A 1 -0.15 -5.17 2.27
CA THR A 1 0.01 -4.49 0.97
C THR A 1 0.89 -5.29 0.01
N GLY A 2 1.97 -5.92 0.48
CA GLY A 2 2.79 -6.83 -0.36
C GLY A 2 2.00 -7.90 -1.13
N PRO A 3 1.11 -8.68 -0.51
CA PRO A 3 0.45 -9.81 -1.18
C PRO A 3 -0.37 -9.44 -2.44
N VAL A 4 -0.95 -8.24 -2.47
CA VAL A 4 -1.75 -7.77 -3.62
C VAL A 4 -0.87 -7.48 -4.85
N ALA A 5 0.30 -6.85 -4.64
CA ALA A 5 1.25 -6.62 -5.72
C ALA A 5 1.85 -7.95 -6.21
N ALA A 6 2.21 -8.84 -5.28
CA ALA A 6 2.72 -10.17 -5.61
C ALA A 6 1.69 -10.99 -6.42
N ALA A 7 0.42 -11.01 -6.02
CA ALA A 7 -0.64 -11.68 -6.75
C ALA A 7 -0.89 -11.07 -8.14
N GLY A 8 -0.82 -9.74 -8.26
CA GLY A 8 -0.91 -9.05 -9.56
C GLY A 8 0.20 -9.46 -10.51
N PHE A 9 1.47 -9.40 -10.07
CA PHE A 9 2.62 -9.81 -10.89
C PHE A 9 2.62 -11.31 -11.20
N ALA A 10 2.08 -12.15 -10.31
CA ALA A 10 1.89 -13.57 -10.57
C ALA A 10 0.84 -13.84 -11.68
N HIS A 11 -0.07 -12.89 -11.94
CA HIS A 11 -1.04 -12.98 -13.02
C HIS A 11 -0.49 -12.41 -14.34
N SER A 12 -0.05 -11.15 -14.33
CA SER A 12 0.64 -10.52 -15.48
C SER A 12 1.44 -9.28 -15.05
N PRO A 13 2.43 -8.82 -15.85
CA PRO A 13 3.15 -7.56 -15.59
C PRO A 13 2.21 -6.36 -15.46
N GLU A 14 1.22 -6.26 -16.34
CA GLU A 14 0.24 -5.16 -16.38
C GLU A 14 -0.64 -5.19 -15.12
N ALA A 15 -1.14 -6.37 -14.74
CA ALA A 15 -1.94 -6.55 -13.54
C ALA A 15 -1.15 -6.19 -12.26
N GLY A 16 0.14 -6.55 -12.21
CA GLY A 16 1.05 -6.17 -11.12
C GLY A 16 1.29 -4.66 -11.02
N GLN A 17 1.44 -3.99 -12.15
CA GLN A 17 1.58 -2.52 -12.21
C GLN A 17 0.32 -1.83 -11.69
N TRP A 18 -0.87 -2.21 -12.19
CA TRP A 18 -2.14 -1.66 -11.70
C TRP A 18 -2.36 -1.92 -10.21
N ALA A 19 -2.10 -3.16 -9.75
CA ALA A 19 -2.19 -3.52 -8.34
C ALA A 19 -1.26 -2.65 -7.47
N THR A 20 -0.06 -2.35 -7.97
CA THR A 20 0.91 -1.47 -7.28
C THR A 20 0.42 -0.03 -7.24
N VAL A 21 -0.06 0.53 -8.36
CA VAL A 21 -0.62 1.89 -8.42
C VAL A 21 -1.81 2.04 -7.48
N THR A 22 -2.80 1.15 -7.54
CA THR A 22 -3.99 1.20 -6.66
C THR A 22 -3.60 1.11 -5.18
N LYS A 23 -2.66 0.23 -4.84
CA LYS A 23 -2.13 0.11 -3.48
C LYS A 23 -1.43 1.38 -3.01
N LEU A 24 -0.59 1.98 -3.85
CA LEU A 24 0.14 3.20 -3.53
C LEU A 24 -0.82 4.38 -3.37
N ALA A 25 -1.80 4.51 -4.27
CA ALA A 25 -2.86 5.51 -4.17
C ALA A 25 -3.62 5.38 -2.84
N ARG A 26 -4.04 4.16 -2.47
CA ARG A 26 -4.68 3.92 -1.17
C ARG A 26 -3.78 4.33 -0.01
N ASN A 27 -2.52 3.92 -0.02
CA ASN A 27 -1.57 4.26 1.05
C ASN A 27 -1.35 5.79 1.15
N ALA A 28 -1.30 6.50 0.03
CA ALA A 28 -1.21 7.96 0.01
C ALA A 28 -2.46 8.63 0.58
N LEU A 29 -3.65 8.13 0.19
CA LEU A 29 -4.93 8.64 0.69
C LEU A 29 -5.09 8.42 2.20
N LEU A 30 -4.53 7.35 2.80
CA LEU A 30 -4.56 7.17 4.25
C LEU A 30 -3.89 8.34 5.00
N GLY A 31 -2.82 8.91 4.44
CA GLY A 31 -2.21 10.13 4.99
C GLY A 31 -3.16 11.32 4.93
N GLY A 32 -3.85 11.51 3.80
CA GLY A 32 -4.88 12.54 3.66
C GLY A 32 -6.04 12.37 4.64
N VAL A 33 -6.51 11.13 4.84
CA VAL A 33 -7.56 10.79 5.81
C VAL A 33 -7.09 11.08 7.25
N ALA A 34 -5.85 10.75 7.59
CA ALA A 34 -5.27 11.05 8.91
C ALA A 34 -5.19 12.56 9.19
N ILE A 35 -4.78 13.36 8.20
CA ILE A 35 -4.78 14.83 8.27
C ILE A 35 -6.20 15.36 8.46
N ALA A 36 -7.14 14.91 7.63
CA ALA A 36 -8.54 15.33 7.70
C ALA A 36 -9.15 15.00 9.07
N TYR A 37 -8.89 13.80 9.59
CA TYR A 37 -9.33 13.38 10.91
C TYR A 37 -8.67 14.21 12.03
N SER A 38 -7.37 14.47 11.94
CA SER A 38 -6.65 15.31 12.90
C SER A 38 -7.19 16.75 12.94
N LEU A 39 -7.46 17.36 11.78
CA LEU A 39 -8.07 18.69 11.70
C LEU A 39 -9.49 18.71 12.30
N ALA A 40 -10.32 17.72 11.96
CA ALA A 40 -11.67 17.58 12.52
C ALA A 40 -11.63 17.41 14.05
N TYR A 41 -10.68 16.63 14.56
CA TYR A 41 -10.51 16.39 16.00
C TYR A 41 -9.97 17.63 16.73
N THR A 42 -9.00 18.34 16.15
CA THR A 42 -8.40 19.54 16.77
C THR A 42 -9.38 20.73 16.78
N ALA A 43 -10.28 20.81 15.79
CA ALA A 43 -11.40 21.75 15.82
C ALA A 43 -12.33 21.55 17.04
N SER A 44 -12.29 20.37 17.68
CA SER A 44 -13.06 20.03 18.88
C SER A 44 -12.27 20.08 20.20
N SER A 45 -10.96 20.33 20.18
CA SER A 45 -10.09 20.27 21.38
C SER A 45 -9.03 21.38 21.38
N ALA A 46 -9.15 22.31 22.33
CA ALA A 46 -8.42 23.59 22.38
C ALA A 46 -7.00 23.51 23.00
N THR A 47 -6.14 22.55 22.63
CA THR A 47 -4.78 22.50 23.21
C THR A 47 -3.75 21.91 22.24
N GLU A 48 -2.70 22.69 21.96
CA GLU A 48 -1.53 22.51 21.07
C GLU A 48 -1.62 23.09 19.64
N PRO A 49 -0.54 23.72 19.11
CA PRO A 49 -0.52 24.28 17.75
C PRO A 49 -0.62 23.15 16.72
N GLY A 50 -1.69 23.18 15.91
CA GLY A 50 -2.06 22.09 15.00
C GLY A 50 -0.95 21.62 14.06
N VAL A 51 -0.01 22.48 13.66
CA VAL A 51 1.06 22.15 12.69
C VAL A 51 2.06 21.10 13.24
N ARG A 52 2.49 21.21 14.50
CA ARG A 52 3.48 20.29 15.08
C ARG A 52 2.88 18.90 15.30
N ARG A 53 1.61 18.84 15.72
CA ARG A 53 0.85 17.60 15.85
C ARG A 53 0.59 16.96 14.49
N LEU A 54 0.19 17.76 13.50
CA LEU A 54 -0.02 17.29 12.12
C LEU A 54 1.24 16.67 11.53
N TRP A 55 2.41 17.30 11.73
CA TRP A 55 3.69 16.75 11.28
C TRP A 55 4.09 15.44 11.99
N THR A 56 3.71 15.29 13.25
CA THR A 56 4.02 14.09 14.04
C THR A 56 3.17 12.90 13.60
N GLU A 57 1.88 13.14 13.33
CA GLU A 57 0.93 12.12 12.87
C GLU A 57 1.04 11.83 11.36
N PHE A 58 1.64 12.75 10.60
CA PHE A 58 1.81 12.58 9.17
C PHE A 58 2.69 11.36 8.87
N PRO A 59 2.25 10.43 7.99
CA PRO A 59 3.02 9.25 7.65
C PRO A 59 4.27 9.67 6.86
N LYS A 60 5.42 9.76 7.55
CA LYS A 60 6.71 10.19 6.98
C LYS A 60 7.13 9.39 5.74
N PHE A 61 6.72 8.12 5.65
CA PHE A 61 6.89 7.29 4.45
C PHE A 61 6.28 7.92 3.19
N LEU A 62 5.13 8.59 3.30
CA LEU A 62 4.46 9.23 2.17
C LEU A 62 5.30 10.38 1.60
N PHE A 63 5.94 11.17 2.46
CA PHE A 63 6.85 12.23 2.02
C PHE A 63 8.04 11.64 1.23
N GLY A 64 8.69 10.60 1.77
CA GLY A 64 9.77 9.91 1.07
C GLY A 64 9.32 9.33 -0.28
N PHE A 65 8.14 8.72 -0.33
CA PHE A 65 7.53 8.23 -1.56
C PHE A 65 7.33 9.34 -2.61
N LEU A 66 6.79 10.49 -2.21
CA LEU A 66 6.57 11.64 -3.10
C LEU A 66 7.89 12.19 -3.65
N VAL A 67 8.92 12.31 -2.81
CA VAL A 67 10.25 12.76 -3.24
C VAL A 67 10.84 11.78 -4.27
N VAL A 68 10.81 10.48 -3.99
CA VAL A 68 11.32 9.46 -4.92
C VAL A 68 10.54 9.47 -6.23
N ALA A 69 9.20 9.58 -6.18
CA ALA A 69 8.37 9.67 -7.36
C ALA A 69 8.70 10.92 -8.18
N ALA A 70 8.87 12.08 -7.55
CA ALA A 70 9.25 13.31 -8.23
C ALA A 70 10.62 13.18 -8.90
N VAL A 71 11.62 12.66 -8.21
CA VAL A 71 12.97 12.43 -8.78
C VAL A 71 12.91 11.45 -9.95
N ALA A 72 12.25 10.31 -9.79
CA ALA A 72 12.11 9.30 -10.84
C ALA A 72 11.41 9.84 -12.10
N ASN A 73 10.47 10.78 -11.95
CA ASN A 73 9.71 11.37 -13.06
C ASN A 73 10.23 12.73 -13.55
N SER A 74 11.25 13.29 -12.91
CA SER A 74 11.82 14.61 -13.26
C SER A 74 12.62 14.65 -14.55
N GLY A 75 12.95 13.49 -15.13
CA GLY A 75 13.87 13.36 -16.27
C GLY A 75 15.36 13.47 -15.89
N LEU A 76 15.69 13.63 -14.61
CA LEU A 76 17.08 13.72 -14.12
C LEU A 76 17.82 12.37 -14.16
N LEU A 77 17.10 11.25 -14.21
CA LEU A 77 17.66 9.90 -14.23
C LEU A 77 17.63 9.33 -15.64
N SER A 78 18.73 8.68 -16.07
CA SER A 78 18.76 7.95 -17.32
C SER A 78 17.92 6.66 -17.24
N THR A 79 17.52 6.14 -18.40
CA THR A 79 16.82 4.85 -18.49
C THR A 79 17.60 3.72 -17.82
N ALA A 80 18.90 3.64 -18.07
CA ALA A 80 19.78 2.65 -17.44
C ALA A 80 19.83 2.76 -15.91
N ALA A 81 19.75 3.98 -15.37
CA ALA A 81 19.69 4.19 -13.92
C ALA A 81 18.34 3.72 -13.34
N LEU A 82 17.23 4.03 -14.02
CA LEU A 82 15.89 3.56 -13.64
C LEU A 82 15.79 2.04 -13.70
N ASP A 83 16.34 1.40 -14.74
CA ASP A 83 16.37 -0.06 -14.88
C ASP A 83 17.19 -0.72 -13.75
N SER A 84 18.33 -0.13 -13.41
CA SER A 84 19.17 -0.61 -12.30
C SER A 84 18.45 -0.49 -10.96
N ILE A 85 17.73 0.62 -10.72
CA ILE A 85 16.88 0.80 -9.53
C ILE A 85 15.77 -0.25 -9.51
N GLY A 86 15.14 -0.54 -10.66
CA GLY A 86 14.12 -1.58 -10.79
C GLY A 86 14.65 -2.95 -10.38
N LEU A 87 15.80 -3.36 -10.91
CA LEU A 87 16.45 -4.63 -10.55
C LEU A 87 16.76 -4.73 -9.06
N VAL A 88 17.30 -3.67 -8.46
CA VAL A 88 17.60 -3.65 -7.01
C VAL A 88 16.31 -3.71 -6.20
N SER A 89 15.27 -2.97 -6.61
CA SER A 89 13.96 -3.01 -5.97
C SER A 89 13.38 -4.43 -5.97
N ASP A 90 13.41 -5.12 -7.12
CA ASP A 90 12.90 -6.48 -7.25
C ASP A 90 13.68 -7.49 -6.39
N ALA A 91 15.01 -7.36 -6.34
CA ALA A 91 15.85 -8.18 -5.48
C ALA A 91 15.53 -7.96 -3.98
N LEU A 92 15.39 -6.70 -3.56
CA LEU A 92 15.02 -6.36 -2.18
C LEU A 92 13.60 -6.81 -1.82
N PHE A 93 12.65 -6.66 -2.74
CA PHE A 93 11.29 -7.16 -2.55
C PHE A 93 11.29 -8.67 -2.38
N THR A 94 11.99 -9.39 -3.25
CA THR A 94 12.12 -10.85 -3.17
C THR A 94 12.69 -11.27 -1.82
N LEU A 95 13.79 -10.66 -1.38
CA LEU A 95 14.39 -10.92 -0.08
C LEU A 95 13.43 -10.65 1.08
N ALA A 96 12.68 -9.55 1.02
CA ALA A 96 11.68 -9.20 2.03
C ALA A 96 10.54 -10.23 2.11
N PHE A 97 10.06 -10.74 0.97
CA PHE A 97 9.03 -11.78 0.94
C PHE A 97 9.54 -13.13 1.43
N VAL A 98 10.78 -13.49 1.13
CA VAL A 98 11.42 -14.68 1.71
C VAL A 98 11.48 -14.54 3.23
N GLY A 99 11.97 -13.40 3.74
CA GLY A 99 12.00 -13.13 5.18
C GLY A 99 10.62 -13.15 5.83
N LEU A 100 9.61 -12.57 5.17
CA LEU A 100 8.20 -12.65 5.60
C LEU A 100 7.78 -14.12 5.72
N GLY A 101 7.99 -14.92 4.66
CA GLY A 101 7.63 -16.34 4.64
C GLY A 101 8.27 -17.12 5.79
N LEU A 102 9.56 -16.91 6.03
CA LEU A 102 10.29 -17.55 7.14
C LEU A 102 9.81 -17.10 8.52
N SER A 103 9.27 -15.88 8.64
CA SER A 103 8.71 -15.37 9.90
C SER A 103 7.30 -15.88 10.23
N ILE A 104 6.62 -16.55 9.29
CA ILE A 104 5.25 -17.06 9.50
C ILE A 104 5.26 -18.19 10.53
N ARG A 105 4.57 -17.97 11.65
CA ARG A 105 4.40 -18.98 12.71
C ARG A 105 3.15 -19.82 12.46
N LEU A 106 3.32 -20.94 11.75
CA LEU A 106 2.22 -21.85 11.37
C LEU A 106 1.36 -22.33 12.55
N ARG A 107 1.97 -22.54 13.73
CA ARG A 107 1.23 -22.91 14.94
C ARG A 107 0.24 -21.83 15.39
N GLN A 108 0.64 -20.55 15.36
CA GLN A 108 -0.26 -19.45 15.68
C GLN A 108 -1.34 -19.31 14.61
N LEU A 109 -0.98 -19.45 13.34
CA LEU A 109 -1.94 -19.38 12.23
C LEU A 109 -3.05 -20.42 12.35
N ARG A 110 -2.69 -21.66 12.72
CA ARG A 110 -3.66 -22.73 13.01
C ARG A 110 -4.58 -22.40 14.18
N GLY A 111 -4.07 -21.69 15.20
CA GLY A 111 -4.84 -21.28 16.37
C GLY A 111 -5.90 -20.19 16.09
N VAL A 112 -5.74 -19.40 15.02
CA VAL A 112 -6.73 -18.38 14.62
C VAL A 112 -8.05 -19.03 14.16
N GLY A 113 -7.98 -20.27 13.65
CA GLY A 113 -9.14 -21.07 13.24
C GLY A 113 -9.72 -20.70 11.87
N ALA A 114 -10.55 -21.60 11.34
CA ALA A 114 -11.14 -21.47 10.00
C ALA A 114 -12.10 -20.27 9.86
N ALA A 115 -12.70 -19.81 10.96
CA ALA A 115 -13.62 -18.67 10.97
C ALA A 115 -12.94 -17.39 10.48
N ALA A 116 -11.73 -17.07 10.97
CA ALA A 116 -11.01 -15.88 10.53
C ALA A 116 -10.62 -15.95 9.04
N VAL A 117 -10.22 -17.14 8.57
CA VAL A 117 -9.95 -17.39 7.15
C VAL A 117 -11.21 -17.15 6.33
N GLY A 118 -12.36 -17.67 6.77
CA GLY A 118 -13.67 -17.45 6.15
C GLY A 118 -14.03 -15.96 6.08
N VAL A 119 -13.86 -15.20 7.16
CA VAL A 119 -14.12 -13.76 7.18
C VAL A 119 -13.26 -13.01 6.17
N VAL A 120 -11.96 -13.31 6.11
CA VAL A 120 -11.05 -12.67 5.14
C VAL A 120 -11.44 -13.05 3.71
N LEU A 121 -11.78 -14.32 3.46
CA LEU A 121 -12.23 -14.78 2.15
C LEU A 121 -13.52 -14.09 1.71
N VAL A 122 -14.52 -14.01 2.59
CA VAL A 122 -15.78 -13.31 2.30
C VAL A 122 -15.51 -11.83 2.02
N HIS A 123 -14.68 -11.18 2.84
CA HIS A 123 -14.28 -9.79 2.61
C HIS A 123 -13.65 -9.61 1.22
N LEU A 124 -12.70 -10.47 0.85
CA LEU A 124 -12.04 -10.41 -0.46
C LEU A 124 -13.03 -10.64 -1.60
N LEU A 125 -13.89 -11.65 -1.51
CA LEU A 125 -14.89 -11.96 -2.52
C LEU A 125 -15.89 -10.82 -2.71
N VAL A 126 -16.39 -10.23 -1.62
CA VAL A 126 -17.32 -9.10 -1.67
C VAL A 126 -16.67 -7.90 -2.33
N VAL A 127 -15.47 -7.50 -1.89
CA VAL A 127 -14.76 -6.35 -2.48
C VAL A 127 -14.45 -6.59 -3.95
N SER A 128 -13.96 -7.78 -4.30
CA SER A 128 -13.66 -8.15 -5.69
C SER A 128 -14.92 -8.17 -6.57
N ALA A 129 -16.04 -8.72 -6.10
CA ALA A 129 -17.28 -8.78 -6.85
C ALA A 129 -17.87 -7.38 -7.07
N LEU A 130 -17.86 -6.52 -6.05
CA LEU A 130 -18.29 -5.13 -6.16
C LEU A 130 -17.41 -4.34 -7.14
N ALA A 131 -16.09 -4.50 -7.04
CA ALA A 131 -15.17 -3.85 -7.97
C ALA A 131 -15.40 -4.31 -9.42
N LEU A 132 -15.56 -5.61 -9.65
CA LEU A 132 -15.87 -6.16 -10.98
C LEU A 132 -17.22 -5.66 -11.51
N GLY A 133 -18.24 -5.63 -10.65
CA GLY A 133 -19.57 -5.10 -10.99
C GLY A 133 -19.51 -3.63 -11.39
N ALA A 134 -18.79 -2.80 -10.64
CA ALA A 134 -18.59 -1.39 -10.96
C ALA A 134 -17.88 -1.20 -12.31
N VAL A 135 -16.83 -1.98 -12.57
CA VAL A 135 -16.10 -1.93 -13.86
C VAL A 135 -17.03 -2.29 -15.02
N ARG A 136 -17.82 -3.37 -14.91
CA ARG A 136 -18.76 -3.80 -15.97
C ARG A 136 -19.96 -2.88 -16.17
N TRP A 137 -20.26 -2.01 -15.22
CA TRP A 137 -21.38 -1.08 -15.32
C TRP A 137 -20.93 0.28 -15.89
N LEU A 138 -19.69 0.68 -15.61
CA LEU A 138 -19.12 1.95 -16.06
C LEU A 138 -18.45 1.88 -17.44
N LEU A 139 -18.08 0.68 -17.89
CA LEU A 139 -17.49 0.39 -19.21
C LEU A 139 -18.42 -0.52 -20.01
#